data_AF-A0AA39L3G4-F1
#
_entry.id   AF-A0AA39L3G4-F1
#
_cell.length_a   1.000
_cell.length_b   1.000
_cell.length_c   1.000
_cell.angle_alpha   90.00
_cell.angle_beta   90.00
_cell.angle_gamma   90.00
#
_symmetry.space_group_name_H-M   'P 1'
#
loop_
_entity.id
_entity.type
_entity.pdbx_description
1 polymer ?
#
loop_
_entity_poly.entity_id
_entity_poly.type
_entity_poly.pdbx_seq_one_letter_code
_entity_poly.pdbx_strand_id
1 'polypeptide(L)'
;MGNWSNDVLDDFTLPDGRQVAFGNLDNFESIHKDFAINWLLDDKDDNDRGAALFKRDHGRTASYYMNRTFIPEWRKHPEEFLPPNRTVDVDRAHELCGESYQCQYDYAMTLNRDLAHFTKNYHDTLTQIKAINAKRRLLRFDKYKK
;
A
#
# COMPACT_ATOMS: atom_id res chain seq x y z
N MET A 1 4.01 7.60 -2.84
CA MET A 1 3.72 8.61 -1.81
C MET A 1 4.84 8.52 -0.80
N GLY A 2 5.35 9.67 -0.39
CA GLY A 2 6.68 9.93 0.14
C GLY A 2 6.97 11.41 -0.13
N ASN A 3 8.19 11.91 0.04
CA ASN A 3 8.47 13.35 -0.11
C ASN A 3 8.77 13.78 -1.57
N TRP A 4 8.72 12.85 -2.54
CA TRP A 4 8.97 13.10 -3.97
C TRP A 4 10.37 13.68 -4.28
N SER A 5 11.37 13.38 -3.44
CA SER A 5 12.77 13.75 -3.62
C SER A 5 13.47 13.04 -4.79
N ASN A 6 12.87 11.97 -5.34
CA ASN A 6 13.49 10.93 -6.17
C ASN A 6 14.51 10.04 -5.45
N ASP A 7 14.65 10.17 -4.14
CA ASP A 7 15.32 9.20 -3.28
C ASP A 7 14.23 8.30 -2.66
N VAL A 8 14.47 6.99 -2.64
CA VAL A 8 13.53 6.03 -2.02
C VAL A 8 13.86 5.87 -0.54
N LEU A 9 15.08 6.22 -0.13
CA LEU A 9 15.56 6.06 1.24
C LEU A 9 14.94 7.08 2.20
N ASP A 10 14.43 8.21 1.69
CA ASP A 10 13.78 9.25 2.49
C ASP A 10 12.24 9.27 2.34
N ASP A 11 11.65 8.32 1.61
CA ASP A 11 10.19 8.24 1.46
C ASP A 11 9.48 7.96 2.80
N PHE A 12 10.18 7.34 3.76
CA PHE A 12 9.69 7.08 5.13
C PHE A 12 10.02 8.21 6.11
N THR A 13 9.81 9.46 5.68
CA THR A 13 9.94 10.65 6.54
C THR A 13 8.65 10.93 7.29
N LEU A 14 8.74 11.13 8.60
CA LEU A 14 7.63 11.49 9.49
C LEU A 14 7.24 12.97 9.34
N PRO A 15 6.07 13.38 9.84
CA PRO A 15 5.67 14.80 9.79
C PRO A 15 6.68 15.74 10.44
N ASP A 16 7.33 15.31 11.53
CA ASP A 16 8.36 16.09 12.22
C ASP A 16 9.74 16.10 11.52
N GLY A 17 9.81 15.54 10.32
CA GLY A 17 11.02 15.49 9.50
C GLY A 17 12.00 14.37 9.85
N ARG A 18 11.74 13.55 10.88
CA ARG A 18 12.59 12.39 11.19
C ARG A 18 12.35 11.26 10.18
N GLN A 19 13.42 10.58 9.79
CA GLN A 19 13.31 9.38 8.93
C GLN A 19 13.15 8.13 9.79
N VAL A 20 12.22 7.27 9.40
CA VAL A 20 12.09 5.93 9.97
C VAL A 20 13.02 5.00 9.21
N ALA A 21 13.94 4.35 9.93
CA ALA A 21 14.78 3.33 9.35
C ALA A 21 13.91 2.11 8.98
N PHE A 22 13.70 1.88 7.68
CA PHE A 22 13.04 0.68 7.20
C PHE A 22 14.09 -0.36 6.80
N GLY A 23 14.24 -1.41 7.61
CA GLY A 23 15.17 -2.50 7.30
C GLY A 23 14.60 -3.51 6.30
N ASN A 24 13.31 -3.83 6.44
CA ASN A 24 12.60 -4.78 5.58
C ASN A 24 11.24 -4.21 5.18
N LEU A 25 11.04 -3.99 3.88
CA LEU A 25 9.78 -3.49 3.32
C LEU A 25 8.64 -4.52 3.38
N ASP A 26 8.94 -5.80 3.66
CA ASP A 26 7.94 -6.84 3.83
C ASP A 26 7.39 -6.90 5.27
N ASN A 27 7.93 -6.11 6.21
CA ASN A 27 7.40 -6.01 7.57
C ASN A 27 6.31 -4.94 7.66
N PHE A 28 5.10 -5.30 7.21
CA PHE A 28 3.94 -4.40 7.18
C PHE A 28 3.55 -3.85 8.56
N GLU A 29 3.74 -4.64 9.62
CA GLU A 29 3.44 -4.22 10.98
C GLU A 29 4.34 -3.05 11.42
N SER A 30 5.65 -3.16 11.20
CA SER A 30 6.61 -2.11 11.55
C SER A 30 6.37 -0.86 10.71
N ILE A 31 6.14 -1.02 9.40
CA ILE A 31 5.76 0.09 8.51
C ILE A 31 4.53 0.84 9.04
N HIS A 32 3.50 0.13 9.48
CA HIS A 32 2.33 0.78 10.03
C HIS A 32 2.61 1.49 11.36
N LYS A 33 3.21 0.78 12.31
CA LYS A 33 3.40 1.27 13.69
C LYS A 33 4.43 2.39 13.78
N ASP A 34 5.46 2.34 12.96
CA ASP A 34 6.58 3.27 13.03
C ASP A 34 6.42 4.45 12.07
N PHE A 35 5.72 4.25 10.94
CA PHE A 35 5.54 5.28 9.91
C PHE A 35 4.07 5.68 9.68
N ALA A 36 3.22 4.77 9.20
CA ALA A 36 1.91 5.14 8.66
C ALA A 36 0.98 5.79 9.71
N ILE A 37 0.99 5.31 10.96
CA ILE A 37 0.12 5.82 12.03
C ILE A 37 0.42 7.29 12.39
N ASN A 38 1.65 7.75 12.13
CA ASN A 38 2.05 9.13 12.40
C ASN A 38 1.44 10.12 11.39
N TRP A 39 1.03 9.65 10.21
CA TRP A 39 0.36 10.44 9.17
C TRP A 39 -1.17 10.45 9.30
N LEU A 40 -1.71 9.94 10.41
CA LEU A 40 -3.14 9.96 10.67
C LEU A 40 -3.64 11.42 10.81
N LEU A 41 -4.56 11.81 9.95
CA LEU A 41 -5.15 13.15 9.89
C LEU A 41 -6.07 13.39 11.08
N ASP A 42 -5.97 14.55 11.73
CA ASP A 42 -6.86 14.99 12.81
C ASP A 42 -7.90 16.01 12.30
N ASP A 43 -8.90 16.30 13.11
CA ASP A 43 -9.88 17.36 12.87
C ASP A 43 -9.27 18.76 12.96
N LYS A 44 -8.22 18.90 13.77
CA LYS A 44 -7.45 20.13 13.88
C LYS A 44 -6.36 20.15 12.82
N ASP A 45 -6.20 21.31 12.20
CA ASP A 45 -5.06 21.57 11.33
C ASP A 45 -3.77 21.49 12.14
N ASP A 46 -2.78 20.81 11.58
CA ASP A 46 -1.48 20.55 12.18
C ASP A 46 -0.43 21.07 11.20
N ASN A 47 0.49 21.92 11.65
CA ASN A 47 1.44 22.60 10.76
C ASN A 47 2.34 21.62 9.99
N ASP A 48 2.56 20.42 10.53
CA ASP A 48 3.46 19.41 9.97
C ASP A 48 2.71 18.38 9.11
N ARG A 49 1.40 18.19 9.32
CA ARG A 49 0.56 17.20 8.60
C ARG A 49 -0.46 17.81 7.64
N GLY A 50 -0.89 19.04 7.90
CA GLY A 50 -1.96 19.74 7.22
C GLY A 50 -3.37 19.26 7.57
N ALA A 51 -4.36 19.86 6.91
CA ALA A 51 -5.78 19.53 7.08
C ALA A 51 -6.23 18.33 6.22
N ALA A 52 -7.33 17.70 6.63
CA ALA A 52 -7.89 16.56 5.91
C ALA A 52 -8.36 16.92 4.48
N LEU A 53 -7.86 16.18 3.47
CA LEU A 53 -8.17 16.40 2.05
C LEU A 53 -9.51 15.77 1.59
N PHE A 54 -10.07 14.86 2.39
CA PHE A 54 -11.28 14.13 2.02
C PHE A 54 -12.55 14.76 2.60
N LYS A 55 -13.60 14.84 1.78
CA LYS A 55 -14.95 15.18 2.27
C LYS A 55 -15.46 14.04 3.16
N ARG A 56 -16.02 14.42 4.31
CA ARG A 56 -16.58 13.52 5.31
C ARG A 56 -18.11 13.58 5.25
N ASP A 57 -18.76 12.53 5.72
CA ASP A 57 -20.22 12.51 5.85
C ASP A 57 -20.69 13.62 6.80
N HIS A 58 -21.91 14.12 6.58
CA HIS A 58 -22.47 15.19 7.40
C HIS A 58 -22.49 14.79 8.89
N GLY A 59 -21.90 15.63 9.74
CA GLY A 59 -21.79 15.37 11.18
C GLY A 59 -20.69 14.37 11.58
N ARG A 60 -19.87 13.87 10.64
CA ARG A 60 -18.69 13.05 10.95
C ARG A 60 -17.43 13.89 10.93
N THR A 61 -16.62 13.71 11.96
CA THR A 61 -15.30 14.30 12.15
C THR A 61 -14.21 13.30 11.71
N ALA A 62 -12.97 13.73 11.50
CA ALA A 62 -11.84 12.85 11.21
C ALA A 62 -11.66 11.83 12.32
N SER A 63 -11.80 12.26 13.57
CA SER A 63 -11.80 11.41 14.77
C SER A 63 -12.78 10.22 14.72
N TYR A 64 -13.88 10.31 13.97
CA TYR A 64 -14.79 9.17 13.77
C TYR A 64 -14.13 7.99 13.02
N TYR A 65 -13.21 8.29 12.10
CA TYR A 65 -12.49 7.29 11.32
C TYR A 65 -11.10 6.97 11.90
N MET A 66 -10.67 7.69 12.94
CA MET A 66 -9.38 7.53 13.59
C MET A 66 -9.47 6.57 14.78
N ASN A 67 -9.56 5.28 14.52
CA ASN A 67 -9.35 4.30 15.57
C ASN A 67 -7.86 3.97 15.72
N ARG A 68 -7.18 4.60 16.68
CA ARG A 68 -5.75 4.34 16.94
C ARG A 68 -5.46 2.93 17.46
N THR A 69 -6.47 2.23 17.97
CA THR A 69 -6.33 0.84 18.41
C THR A 69 -6.74 -0.16 17.33
N PHE A 70 -7.02 0.30 16.11
CA PHE A 70 -7.22 -0.58 14.97
C PHE A 70 -5.94 -1.39 14.71
N ILE A 71 -6.09 -2.69 14.57
CA ILE A 71 -5.01 -3.62 14.23
C ILE A 71 -5.35 -4.19 12.85
N PRO A 72 -4.69 -3.70 11.78
CA PRO A 72 -4.76 -4.30 10.47
C PRO A 72 -4.31 -5.76 10.45
N GLU A 73 -4.71 -6.46 9.38
CA GLU A 73 -4.13 -7.75 9.05
C GLU A 73 -2.78 -7.54 8.36
N TRP A 74 -1.69 -7.91 9.05
CA TRP A 74 -0.32 -7.73 8.57
C TRP A 74 0.15 -8.87 7.66
N ARG A 75 -0.46 -10.04 7.76
CA ARG A 75 -0.03 -11.23 7.03
C ARG A 75 -0.36 -11.06 5.55
N LYS A 76 0.49 -11.61 4.69
CA LYS A 76 0.47 -11.33 3.25
C LYS A 76 -0.42 -12.31 2.51
N HIS A 77 -0.35 -13.57 2.89
CA HIS A 77 -0.95 -14.66 2.14
C HIS A 77 -2.26 -15.12 2.77
N PRO A 78 -3.29 -15.46 1.96
CA PRO A 78 -4.58 -15.91 2.47
C PRO A 78 -4.50 -17.06 3.49
N GLU A 79 -3.58 -18.00 3.30
CA GLU A 79 -3.34 -19.14 4.18
C GLU A 79 -2.88 -18.73 5.58
N GLU A 80 -2.22 -17.58 5.67
CA GLU A 80 -1.65 -17.11 6.91
C GLU A 80 -2.73 -16.51 7.82
N PHE A 81 -3.79 -15.90 7.26
CA PHE A 81 -4.80 -15.17 8.03
C PHE A 81 -6.23 -15.69 7.93
N LEU A 82 -6.60 -16.39 6.86
CA LEU A 82 -7.91 -17.02 6.78
C LEU A 82 -7.97 -18.22 7.73
N PRO A 83 -9.10 -18.42 8.44
CA PRO A 83 -9.26 -19.60 9.26
C PRO A 83 -9.18 -20.90 8.43
N PRO A 84 -8.73 -22.03 9.01
CA PRO A 84 -8.55 -23.29 8.28
C PRO A 84 -9.80 -23.87 7.61
N ASN A 85 -11.00 -23.42 7.98
CA ASN A 85 -12.26 -23.84 7.36
C ASN A 85 -12.59 -23.08 6.05
N ARG A 86 -11.72 -22.17 5.59
CA ARG A 86 -11.90 -21.34 4.39
C ARG A 86 -11.00 -21.77 3.22
N THR A 87 -10.61 -23.04 3.14
CA THR A 87 -9.72 -23.55 2.08
C THR A 87 -10.23 -23.24 0.67
N VAL A 88 -11.55 -23.31 0.45
CA VAL A 88 -12.18 -22.98 -0.84
C VAL A 88 -11.90 -21.53 -1.26
N ASP A 89 -11.86 -20.58 -0.31
CA ASP A 89 -11.58 -19.18 -0.63
C ASP A 89 -10.10 -18.95 -0.92
N VAL A 90 -9.22 -19.70 -0.25
CA VAL A 90 -7.78 -19.71 -0.54
C VAL A 90 -7.55 -20.22 -1.97
N ASP A 91 -8.10 -21.38 -2.30
CA ASP A 91 -8.00 -21.97 -3.64
C ASP A 91 -8.55 -21.00 -4.70
N ARG A 92 -9.67 -20.34 -4.39
CA ARG A 92 -10.28 -19.37 -5.28
C ARG A 92 -9.41 -18.11 -5.47
N ALA A 93 -8.75 -17.65 -4.42
CA ALA A 93 -7.79 -16.55 -4.51
C ALA A 93 -6.66 -16.89 -5.50
N HIS A 94 -6.10 -18.11 -5.40
CA HIS A 94 -5.06 -18.59 -6.31
C HIS A 94 -5.53 -18.69 -7.75
N GLU A 95 -6.71 -19.27 -8.00
CA GLU A 95 -7.27 -19.38 -9.34
C GLU A 95 -7.47 -18.02 -10.02
N LEU A 96 -7.99 -17.04 -9.28
CA LEU A 96 -8.27 -15.71 -9.82
C LEU A 96 -6.98 -14.90 -10.04
N CYS A 97 -6.07 -14.96 -9.08
CA CYS A 97 -4.98 -14.01 -8.96
C CYS A 97 -3.63 -14.55 -9.48
N GLY A 98 -3.44 -15.86 -9.58
CA GLY A 98 -2.12 -16.46 -9.83
C GLY A 98 -1.13 -15.97 -8.78
N GLU A 99 0.08 -15.56 -9.19
CA GLU A 99 1.17 -15.12 -8.30
C GLU A 99 0.99 -13.70 -7.71
N SER A 100 -0.07 -12.96 -8.06
CA SER A 100 -0.26 -11.60 -7.55
C SER A 100 -0.79 -11.63 -6.12
N TYR A 101 0.12 -11.52 -5.15
CA TYR A 101 -0.25 -11.51 -3.74
C TYR A 101 -1.21 -10.36 -3.38
N GLN A 102 -1.11 -9.20 -4.03
CA GLN A 102 -2.01 -8.07 -3.77
C GLN A 102 -3.45 -8.42 -4.14
N CYS A 103 -3.63 -9.07 -5.29
CA CYS A 103 -4.94 -9.56 -5.71
C CYS A 103 -5.45 -10.66 -4.76
N GLN A 104 -4.59 -11.59 -4.35
CA GLN A 104 -4.96 -12.66 -3.41
C GLN A 104 -5.42 -12.08 -2.07
N TYR A 105 -4.66 -11.12 -1.53
CA TYR A 105 -4.97 -10.44 -0.27
C TYR A 105 -6.31 -9.70 -0.36
N ASP A 106 -6.53 -8.90 -1.40
CA ASP A 106 -7.79 -8.16 -1.58
C ASP A 106 -8.98 -9.11 -1.71
N TYR A 107 -8.85 -10.21 -2.46
CA TYR A 107 -9.91 -11.23 -2.55
C TYR A 107 -10.17 -11.87 -1.18
N ALA A 108 -9.14 -12.32 -0.48
CA ALA A 108 -9.29 -13.01 0.80
C ALA A 108 -9.87 -12.11 1.90
N MET A 109 -9.55 -10.81 1.88
CA MET A 109 -10.08 -9.84 2.85
C MET A 109 -11.54 -9.45 2.60
N THR A 110 -11.98 -9.37 1.34
CA THR A 110 -13.31 -8.83 1.01
C THR A 110 -14.26 -9.84 0.40
N LEU A 111 -13.76 -11.00 -0.02
CA LEU A 111 -14.46 -12.02 -0.83
C LEU A 111 -15.10 -11.43 -2.11
N ASN A 112 -14.52 -10.35 -2.64
CA ASN A 112 -15.04 -9.62 -3.78
C ASN A 112 -14.18 -9.89 -5.02
N ARG A 113 -14.74 -10.67 -5.95
CA ARG A 113 -14.05 -11.02 -7.20
C ARG A 113 -13.72 -9.81 -8.06
N ASP A 114 -14.62 -8.83 -8.14
CA ASP A 114 -14.43 -7.69 -9.02
C ASP A 114 -13.34 -6.76 -8.48
N LEU A 115 -13.28 -6.57 -7.14
CA LEU A 115 -12.17 -5.87 -6.51
C LEU A 115 -10.83 -6.52 -6.84
N ALA A 116 -10.72 -7.84 -6.62
CA ALA A 116 -9.51 -8.60 -6.91
C ALA A 116 -9.10 -8.50 -8.39
N HIS A 117 -10.07 -8.62 -9.31
CA HIS A 117 -9.85 -8.46 -10.74
C HIS A 117 -9.28 -7.08 -11.09
N PHE A 118 -9.83 -6.00 -10.52
CA PHE A 118 -9.29 -4.66 -10.74
C PHE A 118 -7.88 -4.52 -10.16
N THR A 119 -7.63 -5.00 -8.94
CA THR A 119 -6.29 -5.00 -8.34
C THR A 119 -5.26 -5.66 -9.24
N LYS A 120 -5.57 -6.85 -9.77
CA LYS A 120 -4.70 -7.56 -10.72
C LYS A 120 -4.42 -6.74 -11.98
N ASN A 121 -5.47 -6.23 -12.62
CA ASN A 121 -5.32 -5.46 -13.86
C ASN A 121 -4.48 -4.18 -13.66
N TYR A 122 -4.66 -3.48 -12.54
CA TYR A 122 -3.85 -2.31 -12.21
C TYR A 122 -2.41 -2.70 -11.91
N HIS A 123 -2.19 -3.79 -11.17
CA HIS A 123 -0.85 -4.30 -10.89
C HIS A 123 -0.11 -4.65 -12.19
N ASP A 124 -0.75 -5.38 -13.10
CA ASP A 124 -0.17 -5.78 -14.38
C ASP A 124 0.17 -4.57 -15.24
N THR A 125 -0.74 -3.59 -15.30
CA THR A 125 -0.52 -2.34 -16.04
C THR A 125 0.68 -1.57 -15.49
N LEU A 126 0.79 -1.44 -14.17
CA LEU A 126 1.92 -0.75 -13.53
C LEU A 126 3.24 -1.47 -13.77
N THR A 127 3.25 -2.80 -13.68
CA THR A 127 4.44 -3.61 -13.93
C THR A 127 4.88 -3.51 -15.40
N GLN A 128 3.93 -3.51 -16.33
CA GLN A 128 4.22 -3.32 -17.76
C GLN A 128 4.79 -1.92 -18.04
N ILE A 129 4.19 -0.86 -17.46
CA ILE A 129 4.70 0.51 -17.60
C ILE A 129 6.13 0.62 -17.05
N LYS A 130 6.40 0.04 -15.88
CA LYS A 130 7.75 -0.01 -15.29
C LYS A 130 8.74 -0.69 -16.24
N ALA A 131 8.39 -1.85 -16.80
CA ALA A 131 9.24 -2.59 -17.73
C ALA A 131 9.55 -1.78 -19.02
N ILE A 132 8.53 -1.14 -19.60
CA ILE A 132 8.69 -0.30 -20.79
C ILE A 132 9.61 0.89 -20.48
N ASN A 133 9.41 1.56 -19.35
CA ASN A 133 10.20 2.73 -18.95
C ASN A 133 11.65 2.36 -18.64
N ALA A 134 11.90 1.21 -18.01
CA ALA A 134 13.25 0.69 -17.78
C ALA A 134 13.98 0.45 -19.11
N LYS A 135 13.32 -0.20 -20.07
CA LYS A 135 13.87 -0.44 -21.41
C LYS A 135 14.18 0.87 -22.14
N ARG A 136 13.29 1.87 -22.08
CA ARG A 136 13.50 3.19 -22.69
C ARG A 136 14.70 3.93 -22.07
N ARG A 137 14.86 3.86 -20.75
CA ARG A 137 16.02 4.44 -20.05
C ARG A 137 17.32 3.81 -20.56
N LEU A 138 17.40 2.47 -20.61
CA LEU A 138 18.59 1.76 -21.09
C LEU A 138 18.97 2.16 -22.53
N LEU A 139 17.99 2.12 -23.46
CA LEU A 139 18.23 2.52 -24.86
C LEU A 139 18.69 3.98 -25.00
N ARG A 140 18.23 4.87 -24.10
CA ARG A 140 18.65 6.27 -24.10
C ARG A 140 20.11 6.38 -23.65
N PHE A 141 20.55 5.65 -22.62
CA PHE A 141 21.94 5.66 -22.17
C PHE A 141 22.90 5.11 -23.23
N ASP A 142 22.51 4.07 -23.98
CA ASP A 142 23.33 3.53 -25.07
C ASP A 142 23.53 4.52 -26.22
N LYS A 143 22.56 5.42 -26.45
CA LYS A 143 22.65 6.47 -27.47
C LYS A 143 23.66 7.57 -27.13
N TYR A 144 23.99 7.76 -25.85
CA TYR A 144 24.95 8.78 -25.38
C TYR A 144 26.34 8.20 -25.06
N LYS A 145 26.58 6.92 -25.35
CA LYS A 145 27.90 6.25 -25.22
C LYS A 145 28.70 6.18 -26.55
N LYS A 146 28.31 6.97 -27.55
CA LYS A 146 29.09 7.24 -28.78
C LYS A 146 29.55 8.69 -28.77
#